data_AF-A0A376VJX9-F1
#
_entry.id   AF-A0A376VJX9-F1
#
_cell.length_a   1.000
_cell.length_b   1.000
_cell.length_c   1.000
_cell.angle_alpha   90.00
_cell.angle_beta   90.00
_cell.angle_gamma   90.00
#
_symmetry.space_group_name_H-M   'P 1'
#
loop_
_entity.id
_entity.type
_entity.pdbx_description
1 polymer ?
#
loop_
_entity_poly.entity_id
_entity_poly.type
_entity_poly.pdbx_seq_one_letter_code
_entity_poly.pdbx_strand_id
1 'polypeptide(L)'
;MLIIDVDKFKEINDTWGHNTGDEILRKVSQAFYDNVRSSDYVFRYGGDEFIIVLTEASENETLRTAERIRQSGRENQTESRERRRYCPLTFHRCRHV
;
A
#
# COMPACT_ATOMS: atom_id res chain seq x y z
N MET A 1 -9.18 10.44 -4.24
CA MET A 1 -8.89 9.02 -4.54
C MET A 1 -7.41 8.82 -4.78
N LEU A 2 -6.84 7.73 -4.27
CA LEU A 2 -5.46 7.30 -4.47
C LEU A 2 -5.46 5.97 -5.22
N ILE A 3 -4.59 5.83 -6.21
CA ILE A 3 -4.26 4.54 -6.84
C ILE A 3 -2.84 4.21 -6.41
N ILE A 4 -2.61 2.99 -5.98
CA ILE A 4 -1.35 2.56 -5.36
C ILE A 4 -0.92 1.28 -6.06
N ASP A 5 0.33 1.23 -6.49
CA ASP A 5 0.98 0.06 -7.06
C ASP A 5 2.11 -0.42 -6.13
N VAL A 6 2.22 -1.74 -5.97
CA VAL A 6 3.30 -2.35 -5.18
C VAL A 6 4.51 -2.55 -6.08
N ASP A 7 5.55 -1.74 -5.87
CA ASP A 7 6.71 -1.72 -6.76
C ASP A 7 7.40 -3.09 -6.82
N LYS A 8 7.68 -3.55 -8.05
CA LYS A 8 8.44 -4.78 -8.32
C LYS A 8 7.79 -6.05 -7.73
N PHE A 9 6.47 -6.07 -7.54
CA PHE A 9 5.78 -7.24 -6.99
C PHE A 9 6.06 -8.54 -7.76
N LYS A 10 6.13 -8.48 -9.10
CA LYS A 10 6.52 -9.62 -9.94
C LYS A 10 7.92 -10.14 -9.62
N GLU A 11 8.91 -9.26 -9.48
CA GLU A 11 10.30 -9.64 -9.14
C GLU A 11 10.35 -10.34 -7.77
N ILE A 12 9.51 -9.90 -6.82
CA ILE A 12 9.41 -10.53 -5.51
C ILE A 12 8.82 -11.94 -5.61
N ASN A 13 7.74 -12.12 -6.37
CA ASN A 13 7.15 -13.43 -6.61
C ASN A 13 8.13 -14.37 -7.31
N ASP A 14 8.84 -13.89 -8.34
CA ASP A 14 9.79 -14.69 -9.10
C ASP A 14 11.02 -15.08 -8.25
N THR A 15 11.45 -14.22 -7.33
CA THR A 15 12.63 -14.47 -6.47
C THR A 15 12.31 -15.31 -5.24
N TRP A 16 11.13 -15.12 -4.64
CA TRP A 16 10.80 -15.63 -3.30
C TRP A 16 9.54 -16.49 -3.25
N GLY A 17 8.89 -16.71 -4.38
CA GLY A 17 7.65 -17.46 -4.50
C GLY A 17 6.42 -16.66 -4.07
N HIS A 18 5.26 -17.10 -4.59
CA HIS A 18 3.97 -16.45 -4.39
C HIS A 18 3.53 -16.34 -2.92
N ASN A 19 3.93 -17.29 -2.06
CA ASN A 19 3.63 -17.24 -0.62
C ASN A 19 4.20 -15.97 0.04
N THR A 20 5.40 -15.57 -0.37
CA THR A 20 6.03 -14.33 0.09
C THR A 20 5.27 -13.10 -0.43
N GLY A 21 4.86 -13.12 -1.70
CA GLY A 21 4.07 -12.05 -2.28
C GLY A 21 2.75 -11.83 -1.53
N ASP A 22 2.04 -12.91 -1.23
CA ASP A 22 0.80 -12.86 -0.45
C ASP A 22 1.02 -12.26 0.95
N GLU A 23 2.12 -12.59 1.62
CA GLU A 23 2.45 -12.00 2.92
C GLU A 23 2.69 -10.48 2.81
N ILE A 24 3.37 -10.03 1.75
CA ILE A 24 3.60 -8.61 1.49
C ILE A 24 2.27 -7.90 1.23
N LEU A 25 1.40 -8.45 0.38
CA LEU A 25 0.10 -7.86 0.10
C LEU A 25 -0.76 -7.73 1.36
N ARG A 26 -0.73 -8.73 2.26
CA ARG A 26 -1.42 -8.64 3.55
C ARG A 26 -0.89 -7.50 4.42
N LYS A 27 0.44 -7.33 4.50
CA LYS A 27 1.05 -6.24 5.29
C LYS A 27 0.78 -4.87 4.70
N VAL A 28 0.88 -4.74 3.38
CA VAL A 28 0.56 -3.51 2.67
C VAL A 28 -0.91 -3.15 2.90
N SER A 29 -1.82 -4.13 2.80
CA SER A 29 -3.24 -3.93 3.10
C SER A 29 -3.45 -3.48 4.55
N GLN A 30 -2.77 -4.09 5.52
CA GLN A 30 -2.86 -3.69 6.92
C GLN A 30 -2.36 -2.25 7.11
N ALA A 31 -1.23 -1.88 6.49
CA ALA A 31 -0.72 -0.52 6.52
C ALA A 31 -1.72 0.49 5.94
N PHE A 32 -2.54 0.10 4.95
CA PHE A 32 -3.63 0.96 4.47
C PHE A 32 -4.71 1.12 5.54
N TYR A 33 -5.21 0.02 6.10
CA TYR A 33 -6.26 0.05 7.13
C TYR A 33 -5.85 0.85 8.38
N ASP A 34 -4.59 0.77 8.81
CA ASP A 34 -4.09 1.52 9.96
C ASP A 34 -3.98 3.03 9.70
N ASN A 35 -4.00 3.43 8.43
CA ASN A 35 -3.78 4.80 7.97
C ASN A 35 -4.98 5.42 7.24
N VAL A 36 -6.14 4.78 7.23
CA VAL A 36 -7.38 5.35 6.71
C VAL A 36 -8.43 5.42 7.82
N ARG A 37 -9.47 6.24 7.65
CA ARG A 37 -10.59 6.31 8.60
C ARG A 37 -11.55 5.15 8.32
N SER A 38 -12.41 4.83 9.28
CA SER A 38 -13.46 3.80 9.11
C SER A 38 -14.50 4.15 8.03
N SER A 39 -14.63 5.43 7.68
CA SER A 39 -15.49 5.91 6.60
C SER A 39 -14.86 5.78 5.21
N ASP A 40 -13.54 5.55 5.14
CA ASP A 40 -12.81 5.43 3.88
C ASP A 40 -12.85 3.99 3.37
N TYR A 41 -12.67 3.83 2.06
CA TYR A 41 -12.72 2.52 1.42
C TYR A 41 -11.37 2.15 0.82
N VAL A 42 -10.94 0.91 1.05
CA VAL A 42 -9.74 0.32 0.46
C VAL A 42 -10.16 -0.85 -0.41
N PHE A 43 -9.75 -0.81 -1.68
CA PHE A 43 -10.04 -1.85 -2.67
C PHE A 43 -8.74 -2.40 -3.23
N ARG A 44 -8.69 -3.70 -3.45
CA ARG A 44 -7.68 -4.33 -4.30
C ARG A 44 -8.25 -4.39 -5.71
N TYR A 45 -7.68 -3.61 -6.63
CA TYR A 45 -8.16 -3.49 -8.00
C TYR A 45 -7.55 -4.57 -8.90
N GLY A 46 -6.27 -4.90 -8.67
CA GLY A 46 -5.51 -5.88 -9.45
C GLY A 46 -4.75 -6.88 -8.58
N GLY A 47 -3.75 -7.54 -9.18
CA GLY A 47 -2.86 -8.44 -8.46
C GLY A 47 -2.07 -7.72 -7.37
N ASP A 48 -1.52 -6.57 -7.71
CA ASP A 48 -0.65 -5.71 -6.90
C ASP A 48 -1.16 -4.26 -6.79
N GLU A 49 -2.24 -3.94 -7.49
CA GLU A 49 -2.84 -2.61 -7.52
C GLU A 49 -3.96 -2.44 -6.48
N PHE A 50 -3.93 -1.31 -5.78
CA PHE A 50 -4.90 -0.92 -4.77
C PHE A 50 -5.49 0.46 -5.05
N ILE A 51 -6.73 0.66 -4.65
CA ILE A 51 -7.44 1.94 -4.74
C ILE A 51 -7.94 2.32 -3.35
N ILE A 52 -7.62 3.53 -2.92
CA ILE A 52 -8.15 4.10 -1.68
C ILE A 52 -9.07 5.28 -2.00
N VAL A 53 -10.32 5.17 -1.58
CA VAL A 53 -11.33 6.22 -1.67
C VAL A 53 -11.47 6.88 -0.32
N LEU A 54 -10.86 8.06 -0.19
CA LEU A 54 -10.97 8.90 0.99
C LEU A 54 -12.27 9.71 0.91
N THR A 55 -13.15 9.49 1.88
CA THR A 55 -14.43 10.20 2.01
C THR A 55 -14.20 11.56 2.64
N GLU A 56 -14.85 12.59 2.09
CA GLU A 56 -14.82 13.96 2.63
C GLU A 56 -13.40 14.55 2.81
N ALA A 57 -12.40 14.03 2.09
CA ALA A 57 -11.03 14.48 2.21
C ALA A 57 -10.71 15.61 1.23
N SER A 58 -10.15 16.71 1.75
CA SER A 58 -9.52 17.73 0.92
C SER A 58 -8.29 17.20 0.18
N GLU A 59 -7.82 17.93 -0.83
CA GLU A 59 -6.59 17.58 -1.54
C GLU A 59 -5.38 17.50 -0.59
N ASN A 60 -5.28 18.42 0.36
CA ASN A 60 -4.21 18.42 1.36
C ASN A 60 -4.30 17.22 2.32
N GLU A 61 -5.50 16.80 2.73
CA GLU A 61 -5.68 15.59 3.54
C GLU A 61 -5.36 14.32 2.76
N THR A 62 -5.72 14.29 1.47
CA THR A 62 -5.38 13.20 0.57
C THR A 62 -3.86 13.04 0.46
N LEU A 63 -3.14 14.13 0.24
CA LEU A 63 -1.67 14.12 0.18
C LEU A 63 -1.02 13.70 1.50
N ARG A 64 -1.53 14.21 2.62
CA ARG A 64 -1.05 13.80 3.96
C ARG A 64 -1.25 12.31 4.22
N THR A 65 -2.41 11.78 3.84
CA THR A 65 -2.74 10.37 3.99
C THR A 65 -1.82 9.51 3.11
N ALA A 66 -1.60 9.91 1.85
CA ALA A 66 -0.67 9.22 0.96
C ALA A 66 0.76 9.19 1.52
N GLU A 67 1.27 10.31 2.04
CA GLU A 67 2.62 10.36 2.62
C GLU A 67 2.72 9.50 3.89
N ARG A 68 1.68 9.51 4.73
CA ARG A 68 1.64 8.67 5.93
C ARG A 68 1.66 7.17 5.59
N ILE A 69 0.86 6.75 4.61
CA ILE A 69 0.86 5.37 4.10
C ILE A 69 2.25 5.02 3.54
N ARG A 70 2.85 5.93 2.77
CA ARG A 70 4.18 5.73 2.19
C ARG A 70 5.24 5.52 3.27
N GLN A 71 5.19 6.28 4.37
CA GLN A 71 6.11 6.13 5.50
C GLN A 71 5.86 4.82 6.27
N SER A 72 4.60 4.50 6.56
CA SER A 72 4.22 3.26 7.25
C SER A 72 4.62 2.00 6.47
N GLY A 73 4.55 2.03 5.14
CA GLY A 73 5.06 0.96 4.28
C GLY A 73 6.57 0.75 4.37
N ARG A 74 7.34 1.77 4.78
CA ARG A 74 8.79 1.63 5.07
C ARG A 74 9.06 1.01 6.43
N GLU A 75 8.15 1.22 7.38
CA GLU A 75 8.35 0.94 8.81
C GLU A 75 7.76 -0.40 9.26
N ASN A 76 6.72 -0.91 8.57
CA ASN A 76 6.11 -2.22 8.82
C ASN A 76 7.04 -3.38 8.40
N GLN A 77 8.12 -3.52 9.17
CA GLN A 77 9.18 -4.53 9.08
C GLN A 77 8.75 -5.76 9.89
N THR A 78 8.81 -6.94 9.29
CA THR A 78 8.71 -8.18 10.06
C THR A 78 9.95 -8.38 10.92
N GLU A 79 9.74 -8.54 12.22
CA GLU A 79 10.68 -9.19 13.14
C GLU A 79 10.65 -10.71 12.89
N SER A 80 11.32 -11.14 11.84
CA SER A 80 11.75 -12.53 11.69
C SER A 80 13.18 -12.50 11.16
N ARG A 81 14.06 -13.26 11.84
CA ARG A 81 15.53 -13.15 11.90
C ARG A 81 16.29 -13.26 10.57
N GLU A 82 15.65 -13.23 9.41
CA GLU A 82 16.32 -13.30 8.11
C GLU A 82 15.65 -12.39 7.06
N ARG A 83 16.32 -11.28 6.77
CA ARG A 83 16.08 -10.30 5.69
C ARG A 83 14.91 -9.34 5.92
N ARG A 84 15.22 -8.13 6.41
CA ARG A 84 14.41 -6.91 6.19
C ARG A 84 14.15 -6.78 4.69
N ARG A 85 12.88 -6.90 4.26
CA ARG A 85 12.49 -6.70 2.86
C ARG A 85 11.69 -5.41 2.76
N TYR A 86 12.27 -4.45 2.04
CA TYR A 86 11.66 -3.16 1.75
C TYR A 86 10.93 -3.25 0.42
N CYS A 87 9.64 -2.95 0.41
CA CYS A 87 8.86 -2.81 -0.82
C CYS A 87 8.44 -1.35 -0.94
N PRO A 88 9.03 -0.57 -1.84
CA PRO A 88 8.52 0.76 -2.13
C PRO A 88 7.11 0.66 -2.73
N LEU A 89 6.32 1.73 -2.53
CA LEU A 89 4.98 1.85 -3.08
C LEU A 89 4.96 3.07 -4.00
N THR A 90 4.45 2.90 -5.21
CA THR A 90 4.20 4.00 -6.14
C THR A 90 2.75 4.45 -6.02
N PHE A 91 2.56 5.76 -5.83
CA PHE A 91 1.24 6.37 -5.71
C PHE A 91 0.91 7.14 -6.99
N HIS A 92 -0.13 6.69 -7.69
CA HIS A 92 -0.72 7.42 -8.81
C HIS A 92 -1.94 8.21 -8.32
N ARG A 93 -1.88 9.53 -8.46
CA ARG A 93 -3.03 10.39 -8.18
C ARG A 93 -4.02 10.31 -9.34
N CYS A 94 -5.26 9.94 -9.05
CA CYS A 94 -6.34 10.15 -9.99
C CYS A 94 -6.76 11.63 -9.92
N ARG A 95 -6.38 12.43 -10.92
CA ARG A 95 -6.99 13.73 -11.18
C ARG A 95 -8.29 13.47 -11.94
N HIS A 96 -9.41 13.34 -11.24
CA HIS A 96 -10.78 13.65 -11.68
C HIS A 96 -11.82 12.95 -10.81
N VAL A 97 -12.48 13.75 -9.97
CA VAL A 97 -13.93 14.03 -10.10
C VAL A 97 -14.08 15.54 -10.22
#